data_AF-A0A832ZUH6-F1
#
_entry.id   AF-A0A832ZUH6-F1
#
_cell.length_a   1.000
_cell.length_b   1.000
_cell.length_c   1.000
_cell.angle_alpha   90.00
_cell.angle_beta   90.00
_cell.angle_gamma   90.00
#
_symmetry.space_group_name_H-M   'P 1'
#
loop_
_entity.id
_entity.type
_entity.pdbx_description
1 polymer ?
#
loop_
_entity_poly.entity_id
_entity_poly.type
_entity_poly.pdbx_seq_one_letter_code
_entity_poly.pdbx_strand_id
1 'polypeptide(L)'
;MNPQHDELLWLVRHKVRRRILIAVGDAGRISATALREKLGISTGSLYYNLRQLSPLIKQDQRRNYMLTEEGEKIYKLVTQQVDELPAAKPKSRILTTLENILFPIWLFSPFYEYPKIAAVMAPLSLAILSFLFINARQELILLHAVLPERFSLLDFGLKTAFTILVSFIYLSIISILISGNIRKPRLNPLNHLITENLKFLACIVVSLLPMGLLPGLYSVDRVFRLGMFSGAYGIFARDTILIISQTITVFMLTAAVAYSKKMRWQLALAVAFSYFYLSYGASYFIR
;
A
#
# COMPACT_ATOMS: atom_id res chain seq x y z
N MET A 1 -32.77 -6.19 -5.08
CA MET A 1 -32.12 -6.35 -3.77
C MET A 1 -33.10 -5.81 -2.73
N ASN A 2 -33.45 -6.58 -1.69
CA ASN A 2 -34.50 -6.21 -0.74
C ASN A 2 -33.99 -5.06 0.18
N PRO A 3 -34.65 -3.89 0.26
CA PRO A 3 -34.14 -2.70 0.96
C PRO A 3 -33.76 -2.91 2.42
N GLN A 4 -34.39 -3.88 3.12
CA GLN A 4 -34.01 -4.23 4.50
C GLN A 4 -32.63 -4.89 4.62
N HIS A 5 -32.19 -5.64 3.61
CA HIS A 5 -30.87 -6.30 3.63
C HIS A 5 -29.73 -5.30 3.47
N ASP A 6 -29.93 -4.25 2.67
CA ASP A 6 -28.96 -3.15 2.50
C ASP A 6 -28.78 -2.38 3.81
N GLU A 7 -29.85 -2.25 4.58
CA GLU A 7 -29.80 -1.65 5.90
C GLU A 7 -29.00 -2.52 6.88
N LEU A 8 -29.28 -3.81 6.96
CA LEU A 8 -28.52 -4.71 7.83
C LEU A 8 -27.03 -4.82 7.43
N LEU A 9 -26.71 -4.71 6.14
CA LEU A 9 -25.34 -4.66 5.62
C LEU A 9 -24.56 -3.41 6.06
N TRP A 10 -25.22 -2.26 6.31
CA TRP A 10 -24.51 -1.06 6.78
C TRP A 10 -23.93 -1.25 8.18
N LEU A 11 -24.59 -2.04 9.04
CA LEU A 11 -24.12 -2.34 10.39
C LEU A 11 -22.75 -3.00 10.36
N VAL A 12 -22.54 -3.96 9.46
CA VAL A 12 -21.28 -4.70 9.35
C VAL A 12 -20.19 -4.02 8.52
N ARG A 13 -20.40 -2.78 8.04
CA ARG A 13 -19.30 -1.97 7.47
C ARG A 13 -18.26 -1.54 8.50
N HIS A 14 -18.66 -1.45 9.77
CA HIS A 14 -17.74 -1.11 10.85
C HIS A 14 -16.84 -2.31 11.19
N LYS A 15 -15.51 -2.10 11.17
CA LYS A 15 -14.50 -3.18 11.31
C LYS A 15 -14.72 -4.05 12.55
N VAL A 16 -15.04 -3.45 13.69
CA VAL A 16 -15.28 -4.20 14.95
C VAL A 16 -16.57 -5.00 14.88
N ARG A 17 -17.66 -4.41 14.35
CA ARG A 17 -18.96 -5.09 14.23
C ARG A 17 -18.89 -6.27 13.27
N ARG A 18 -18.15 -6.12 12.17
CA ARG A 18 -17.86 -7.22 11.23
C ARG A 18 -17.13 -8.37 11.90
N ARG A 19 -16.07 -8.07 12.66
CA ARG A 19 -15.30 -9.08 13.39
C ARG A 19 -16.13 -9.80 14.45
N ILE A 20 -17.03 -9.08 15.13
CA ILE A 20 -17.98 -9.69 16.08
C ILE A 20 -18.92 -10.66 15.36
N LEU A 21 -19.56 -10.23 14.26
CA LEU A 21 -20.48 -11.10 13.50
C LEU A 21 -19.80 -12.39 13.03
N ILE A 22 -18.59 -12.28 12.47
CA ILE A 22 -17.81 -13.44 12.00
C ILE A 22 -17.43 -14.33 13.19
N ALA A 23 -16.91 -13.76 14.28
CA ALA A 23 -16.48 -14.54 15.44
C ALA A 23 -17.63 -15.32 16.11
N VAL A 24 -18.84 -14.75 16.12
CA VAL A 24 -20.05 -15.40 16.62
C VAL A 24 -20.53 -16.47 15.64
N GLY A 25 -20.52 -16.18 14.33
CA GLY A 25 -20.89 -17.15 13.29
C GLY A 25 -19.99 -18.39 13.27
N ASP A 26 -18.67 -18.20 13.32
CA ASP A 26 -17.69 -19.28 13.30
C ASP A 26 -17.77 -20.18 14.54
N ALA A 27 -18.09 -19.59 15.70
CA ALA A 27 -18.21 -20.34 16.96
C ALA A 27 -19.61 -20.95 17.15
N GLY A 28 -20.61 -20.49 16.38
CA GLY A 28 -22.03 -20.76 16.59
C GLY A 28 -22.60 -20.11 17.85
N ARG A 29 -21.95 -20.32 19.00
CA ARG A 29 -22.26 -19.71 20.30
C ARG A 29 -20.97 -19.32 21.02
N ILE A 30 -20.93 -18.12 21.60
CA ILE A 30 -19.73 -17.63 22.28
C ILE A 30 -20.06 -16.74 23.48
N SER A 31 -19.36 -16.91 24.59
CA SER A 31 -19.53 -16.09 25.79
C SER A 31 -18.95 -14.68 25.59
N ALA A 32 -19.42 -13.70 26.38
CA ALA A 32 -18.89 -12.34 26.35
C ALA A 32 -17.37 -12.31 26.58
N THR A 33 -16.87 -13.10 27.52
CA THR A 33 -15.45 -13.16 27.88
C THR A 33 -14.60 -13.73 26.75
N ALA A 34 -15.03 -14.87 26.18
CA ALA A 34 -14.32 -15.50 25.07
C ALA A 34 -14.35 -14.62 23.81
N LEU A 35 -15.48 -13.95 23.55
CA LEU A 35 -15.61 -13.03 22.42
C LEU A 35 -14.70 -11.80 22.61
N ARG A 36 -14.64 -11.25 23.83
CA ARG A 36 -13.75 -10.14 24.19
C ARG A 36 -12.27 -10.51 23.97
N GLU A 37 -11.85 -11.64 24.50
CA GLU A 37 -10.48 -12.15 24.40
C GLU A 37 -10.08 -12.42 22.95
N LYS A 38 -10.95 -13.11 22.19
CA LYS A 38 -10.74 -13.38 20.76
C LYS A 38 -10.61 -12.10 19.93
N LEU A 39 -11.29 -11.03 20.32
CA LEU A 39 -11.30 -9.77 19.56
C LEU A 39 -10.27 -8.74 20.04
N GLY A 40 -9.76 -8.88 21.27
CA GLY A 40 -8.82 -7.93 21.88
C GLY A 40 -9.43 -6.54 22.10
N ILE A 41 -10.72 -6.45 22.44
CA ILE A 41 -11.44 -5.18 22.63
C ILE A 41 -11.85 -4.96 24.09
N SER A 42 -12.05 -3.71 24.50
CA SER A 42 -12.51 -3.39 25.85
C SER A 42 -13.95 -3.86 26.10
N THR A 43 -14.28 -4.13 27.36
CA THR A 43 -15.63 -4.55 27.77
C THR A 43 -16.71 -3.56 27.31
N GLY A 44 -16.49 -2.26 27.50
CA GLY A 44 -17.42 -1.22 27.04
C GLY A 44 -17.59 -1.18 25.52
N SER A 45 -16.49 -1.35 24.76
CA SER A 45 -16.54 -1.42 23.30
C SER A 45 -17.34 -2.64 22.82
N LEU A 46 -17.15 -3.81 23.45
CA LEU A 46 -17.89 -5.01 23.12
C LEU A 46 -19.40 -4.80 23.28
N TYR A 47 -19.85 -4.33 24.45
CA TYR A 47 -21.28 -4.15 24.71
C TYR A 47 -21.92 -3.06 23.85
N TYR A 48 -21.19 -1.98 23.55
CA TYR A 48 -21.64 -0.95 22.62
C TYR A 48 -21.91 -1.52 21.22
N ASN A 49 -20.96 -2.29 20.69
CA ASN A 49 -21.09 -2.89 19.36
C ASN A 49 -22.17 -4.00 19.32
N LEU A 50 -22.28 -4.81 20.37
CA LEU A 50 -23.34 -5.83 20.48
C LEU A 50 -24.74 -5.22 20.51
N ARG A 51 -24.91 -4.08 21.22
CA ARG A 51 -26.19 -3.36 21.22
C ARG A 51 -26.61 -2.94 19.81
N GLN A 52 -25.66 -2.43 19.02
CA GLN A 52 -25.91 -2.04 17.63
C GLN A 52 -26.12 -3.23 16.70
N LEU A 53 -25.54 -4.38 17.03
CA LEU A 53 -25.72 -5.64 16.30
C LEU A 53 -26.94 -6.44 16.77
N SER A 54 -27.78 -5.90 17.65
CA SER A 54 -28.96 -6.60 18.17
C SER A 54 -29.90 -7.18 17.10
N PRO A 55 -30.06 -6.62 15.89
CA PRO A 55 -30.83 -7.27 14.83
C PRO A 55 -30.19 -8.56 14.28
N LEU A 56 -28.87 -8.67 14.38
CA LEU A 56 -28.06 -9.76 13.79
C LEU A 56 -27.57 -10.77 14.84
N ILE A 57 -27.49 -10.37 16.10
CA ILE A 57 -26.93 -11.16 17.19
C ILE A 57 -27.86 -11.09 18.38
N LYS A 58 -28.25 -12.26 18.87
CA LYS A 58 -29.05 -12.43 20.08
C LYS A 58 -28.25 -13.11 21.18
N GLN A 59 -28.69 -12.92 22.42
CA GLN A 59 -28.15 -13.62 23.58
C GLN A 59 -29.07 -14.79 23.95
N ASP A 60 -28.48 -15.95 24.22
CA ASP A 60 -29.21 -17.13 24.69
C ASP A 60 -29.45 -17.09 26.21
N GLN A 61 -30.19 -18.09 26.71
CA GLN A 61 -30.48 -18.23 28.14
C GLN A 61 -29.24 -18.42 29.02
N ARG A 62 -28.12 -18.88 28.43
CA ARG A 62 -26.83 -19.08 29.11
C ARG A 62 -25.89 -17.87 28.97
N ARG A 63 -26.41 -16.72 28.54
CA ARG A 63 -25.66 -15.48 28.30
C ARG A 63 -24.59 -15.58 27.19
N ASN A 64 -24.67 -16.57 26.30
CA ASN A 64 -23.83 -16.64 25.11
C ASN A 64 -24.48 -15.89 23.95
N TYR A 65 -23.66 -15.34 23.07
CA TYR A 65 -24.10 -14.68 21.85
C TYR A 65 -24.14 -15.66 20.69
N MET A 66 -25.21 -15.57 19.90
CA MET A 66 -25.42 -16.35 18.69
C MET A 66 -26.10 -15.51 17.60
N LEU A 67 -25.97 -15.95 16.34
CA LEU A 67 -26.61 -15.25 15.23
C LEU A 67 -28.15 -15.37 15.30
N THR A 68 -28.84 -14.34 14.82
CA THR A 68 -30.25 -14.44 14.42
C THR A 68 -30.37 -15.02 13.02
N GLU A 69 -31.57 -15.33 12.54
CA GLU A 69 -31.77 -15.79 11.16
C GLU A 69 -31.27 -14.76 10.14
N GLU A 70 -31.56 -13.48 10.37
CA GLU A 70 -31.02 -12.38 9.57
C GLU A 70 -29.49 -12.26 9.75
N GLY A 71 -28.99 -12.47 10.97
CA GLY A 71 -27.56 -12.59 11.26
C GLY A 71 -26.86 -13.67 10.45
N GLU A 72 -27.47 -14.85 10.28
CA GLU A 72 -26.94 -15.94 9.47
C GLU A 72 -26.93 -15.62 7.99
N LYS A 73 -27.98 -15.00 7.46
CA LYS A 73 -28.02 -14.53 6.05
C LYS A 73 -26.91 -13.52 5.79
N ILE A 74 -26.77 -12.52 6.66
CA ILE A 74 -25.72 -11.50 6.54
C ILE A 74 -24.33 -12.11 6.77
N TYR A 75 -24.16 -13.04 7.70
CA TYR A 75 -22.91 -13.76 7.90
C TYR A 75 -22.52 -14.55 6.64
N LYS A 76 -23.47 -15.27 6.02
CA LYS A 76 -23.25 -15.95 4.75
C LYS A 76 -22.88 -14.97 3.66
N LEU A 77 -23.59 -13.85 3.50
CA LEU A 77 -23.24 -12.83 2.51
C LEU A 77 -21.87 -12.21 2.77
N VAL A 78 -21.52 -11.92 4.02
CA VAL A 78 -20.24 -11.32 4.40
C VAL A 78 -19.08 -12.30 4.25
N THR A 79 -19.34 -13.61 4.40
CA THR A 79 -18.36 -14.69 4.27
C THR A 79 -18.27 -15.21 2.82
N GLN A 80 -19.35 -15.15 2.05
CA GLN A 80 -19.39 -15.43 0.60
C GLN A 80 -18.85 -14.24 -0.22
N GLN A 81 -19.03 -13.00 0.24
CA GLN A 81 -18.25 -11.86 -0.30
C GLN A 81 -16.77 -11.92 0.12
N VAL A 82 -16.42 -12.78 1.08
CA VAL A 82 -15.03 -13.21 1.36
C VAL A 82 -14.63 -14.38 0.44
N ASP A 83 -15.51 -14.93 -0.40
CA ASP A 83 -15.14 -15.77 -1.54
C ASP A 83 -14.96 -14.94 -2.83
N GLU A 84 -15.66 -13.81 -3.00
CA GLU A 84 -15.43 -12.87 -4.11
C GLU A 84 -14.26 -11.90 -3.90
N LEU A 85 -13.80 -11.72 -2.66
CA LEU A 85 -12.44 -11.28 -2.36
C LEU A 85 -11.64 -12.55 -2.10
N PRO A 86 -10.68 -12.96 -2.94
CA PRO A 86 -10.17 -14.32 -2.90
C PRO A 86 -9.65 -14.67 -1.50
N ALA A 87 -10.44 -15.48 -0.77
CA ALA A 87 -10.02 -16.11 0.47
C ALA A 87 -8.73 -16.86 0.16
N ALA A 88 -7.71 -16.49 0.92
CA ALA A 88 -6.41 -17.09 0.88
C ALA A 88 -6.55 -18.60 1.11
N LYS A 89 -6.25 -19.39 0.07
CA LYS A 89 -5.69 -20.74 0.26
C LYS A 89 -4.64 -20.64 1.37
N PRO A 90 -4.51 -21.64 2.27
CA PRO A 90 -3.50 -21.61 3.33
C PRO A 90 -2.14 -21.39 2.69
N LYS A 91 -1.66 -20.13 2.71
CA LYS A 91 -0.36 -19.77 2.17
C LYS A 91 0.64 -20.42 3.11
N SER A 92 1.52 -21.25 2.55
CA SER A 92 2.63 -21.82 3.30
C SER A 92 3.31 -20.73 4.13
N ARG A 93 3.76 -21.09 5.34
CA ARG A 93 4.43 -20.17 6.29
C ARG A 93 5.59 -19.39 5.65
N ILE A 94 6.19 -19.98 4.61
CA ILE A 94 7.26 -19.41 3.79
C ILE A 94 6.72 -18.29 2.89
N LEU A 95 5.60 -18.50 2.19
CA LEU A 95 4.97 -17.49 1.33
C LEU A 95 4.53 -16.25 2.13
N THR A 96 4.04 -16.41 3.35
CA THR A 96 3.65 -15.28 4.21
C THR A 96 4.85 -14.49 4.75
N THR A 97 5.95 -15.17 5.07
CA THR A 97 7.19 -14.52 5.51
C THR A 97 7.86 -13.79 4.36
N LEU A 98 7.90 -14.41 3.17
CA LEU A 98 8.43 -13.79 1.96
C LEU A 98 7.59 -12.56 1.55
N GLU A 99 6.27 -12.66 1.68
CA GLU A 99 5.35 -11.54 1.41
C GLU A 99 5.61 -10.37 2.35
N ASN A 100 5.83 -10.61 3.65
CA ASN A 100 6.11 -9.54 4.62
C ASN A 100 7.52 -8.92 4.49
N ILE A 101 8.52 -9.70 4.03
CA ILE A 101 9.90 -9.22 3.82
C ILE A 101 10.03 -8.46 2.50
N LEU A 102 9.51 -9.02 1.40
CA LEU A 102 9.61 -8.41 0.08
C LEU A 102 8.60 -7.28 -0.12
N PHE A 103 7.44 -7.34 0.56
CA PHE A 103 6.38 -6.35 0.45
C PHE A 103 5.99 -5.91 1.86
N PRO A 104 6.68 -4.92 2.45
CA PRO A 104 6.32 -4.42 3.77
C PRO A 104 5.03 -3.59 3.65
N ILE A 105 3.90 -4.25 3.46
CA ILE A 105 2.56 -3.65 3.42
C ILE A 105 2.29 -2.92 4.74
N TRP A 106 2.85 -3.42 5.84
CA TRP A 106 2.87 -2.75 7.13
C TRP A 106 3.53 -1.38 7.10
N LEU A 107 4.54 -1.16 6.25
CA LEU A 107 5.15 0.15 6.10
C LEU A 107 4.15 1.13 5.49
N PHE A 108 3.33 0.74 4.51
CA PHE A 108 2.41 1.64 3.80
C PHE A 108 1.01 1.76 4.42
N SER A 109 0.61 0.82 5.27
CA SER A 109 -0.69 0.85 5.96
C SER A 109 -0.88 2.14 6.81
N PRO A 110 0.09 2.57 7.65
CA PRO A 110 0.00 3.84 8.40
C PRO A 110 -0.10 5.09 7.50
N PHE A 111 0.57 5.08 6.35
CA PHE A 111 0.60 6.22 5.42
C PHE A 111 -0.79 6.47 4.83
N TYR A 112 -1.53 5.40 4.53
CA TYR A 112 -2.83 5.53 3.90
C TYR A 112 -3.97 5.72 4.90
N GLU A 113 -3.87 5.08 6.09
CA GLU A 113 -4.88 5.16 7.15
C GLU A 113 -4.85 6.51 7.88
N TYR A 114 -3.66 7.10 8.06
CA TYR A 114 -3.50 8.37 8.76
C TYR A 114 -3.04 9.48 7.81
N PRO A 115 -3.94 10.37 7.34
CA PRO A 115 -3.58 11.41 6.37
C PRO A 115 -2.48 12.36 6.88
N LYS A 116 -2.37 12.53 8.21
CA LYS A 116 -1.29 13.31 8.85
C LYS A 116 0.10 12.69 8.60
N ILE A 117 0.20 11.36 8.63
CA ILE A 117 1.46 10.65 8.39
C ILE A 117 1.88 10.81 6.92
N ALA A 118 0.96 10.62 5.97
CA ALA A 118 1.26 10.87 4.55
C ALA A 118 1.70 12.33 4.30
N ALA A 119 1.02 13.30 4.93
CA ALA A 119 1.33 14.72 4.78
C ALA A 119 2.73 15.11 5.29
N VAL A 120 3.29 14.37 6.26
CA VAL A 120 4.66 14.59 6.76
C VAL A 120 5.69 13.76 6.01
N MET A 121 5.40 12.49 5.76
CA MET A 121 6.37 11.56 5.20
C MET A 121 6.67 11.81 3.72
N ALA A 122 5.68 12.21 2.92
CA ALA A 122 5.91 12.51 1.51
C ALA A 122 6.88 13.70 1.32
N PRO A 123 6.66 14.88 1.94
CA PRO A 123 7.62 15.98 1.80
C PRO A 123 8.96 15.67 2.45
N LEU A 124 9.00 14.93 3.57
CA LEU A 124 10.26 14.50 4.17
C LEU A 124 11.04 13.57 3.23
N SER A 125 10.37 12.60 2.62
CA SER A 125 10.98 11.68 1.65
C SER A 125 11.50 12.42 0.42
N LEU A 126 10.71 13.37 -0.09
CA LEU A 126 11.12 14.22 -1.21
C LEU A 126 12.32 15.10 -0.83
N ALA A 127 12.35 15.67 0.37
CA ALA A 127 13.46 16.48 0.85
C ALA A 127 14.75 15.67 0.99
N ILE A 128 14.67 14.46 1.59
CA ILE A 128 15.81 13.54 1.69
C ILE A 128 16.29 13.14 0.30
N LEU A 129 15.39 12.69 -0.58
CA LEU A 129 15.72 12.29 -1.93
C LEU A 129 16.40 13.44 -2.69
N SER A 130 15.83 14.65 -2.61
CA SER A 130 16.39 15.84 -3.25
C SER A 130 17.77 16.18 -2.70
N PHE A 131 17.94 16.15 -1.38
CA PHE A 131 19.24 16.41 -0.74
C PHE A 131 20.33 15.45 -1.24
N LEU A 132 20.03 14.15 -1.32
CA LEU A 132 21.00 13.14 -1.76
C LEU A 132 21.40 13.33 -3.23
N PHE A 133 20.43 13.53 -4.12
CA PHE A 133 20.69 13.74 -5.55
C PHE A 133 21.44 15.05 -5.83
N ILE A 134 21.04 16.15 -5.17
CA ILE A 134 21.71 17.45 -5.30
C ILE A 134 23.16 17.35 -4.79
N ASN A 135 23.40 16.69 -3.65
CA ASN A 135 24.75 16.51 -3.13
C ASN A 135 25.64 15.68 -4.08
N ALA A 136 25.08 14.60 -4.62
CA ALA A 136 25.78 13.75 -5.57
C ALA A 136 25.98 14.41 -6.95
N ARG A 137 25.26 15.49 -7.26
CA ARG A 137 25.13 16.10 -8.60
C ARG A 137 24.57 15.12 -9.63
N GLN A 138 23.57 14.35 -9.21
CA GLN A 138 22.86 13.39 -10.04
C GLN A 138 21.42 13.85 -10.26
N GLU A 139 20.81 13.35 -11.32
CA GLU A 139 19.42 13.60 -11.64
C GLU A 139 18.62 12.30 -11.60
N LEU A 140 17.38 12.41 -11.13
CA LEU A 140 16.43 11.32 -11.11
C LEU A 140 15.54 11.39 -12.36
N ILE A 141 15.65 10.38 -13.22
CA ILE A 141 14.77 10.22 -14.37
C ILE A 141 14.16 8.82 -14.30
N LEU A 142 12.85 8.76 -14.05
CA LEU A 142 12.12 7.51 -13.80
C LEU A 142 12.79 6.72 -12.66
N LEU A 143 13.25 5.49 -12.92
CA LEU A 143 13.98 4.66 -11.96
C LEU A 143 15.50 4.66 -12.19
N HIS A 144 16.07 5.73 -12.75
CA HIS A 144 17.51 5.84 -13.01
C HIS A 144 18.12 7.09 -12.37
N ALA A 145 19.32 6.90 -11.82
CA ALA A 145 20.18 7.99 -11.36
C ALA A 145 21.26 8.28 -12.42
N VAL A 146 21.18 9.46 -13.03
CA VAL A 146 22.01 9.86 -14.17
C VAL A 146 22.96 10.99 -13.75
N LEU A 147 24.21 10.95 -14.22
CA LEU A 147 25.14 12.08 -14.12
C LEU A 147 24.95 12.97 -15.35
N PRO A 148 24.42 14.20 -15.20
CA PRO A 148 24.35 15.15 -16.31
C PRO A 148 25.74 15.75 -16.62
N GLU A 149 25.96 16.23 -17.84
CA GLU A 149 27.16 17.00 -18.21
C GLU A 149 27.25 18.33 -17.45
N ARG A 150 26.10 18.96 -17.21
CA ARG A 150 25.96 20.20 -16.45
C ARG A 150 24.80 20.09 -15.49
N PHE A 151 25.09 20.09 -14.20
CA PHE A 151 24.05 20.03 -13.17
C PHE A 151 23.39 21.40 -12.98
N SER A 152 22.05 21.43 -13.10
CA SER A 152 21.22 22.61 -12.79
C SER A 152 20.11 22.22 -11.83
N LEU A 153 19.89 23.03 -10.78
CA LEU A 153 18.81 22.79 -9.81
C LEU A 153 17.42 22.80 -10.45
N LEU A 154 17.23 23.64 -11.47
CA LEU A 154 15.96 23.72 -12.20
C LEU A 154 15.72 22.43 -12.99
N ASP A 155 16.73 21.94 -13.71
CA ASP A 155 16.60 20.72 -14.51
C ASP A 155 16.37 19.49 -13.62
N PHE A 156 17.11 19.40 -12.50
CA PHE A 156 16.85 18.40 -11.46
C PHE A 156 15.39 18.43 -10.96
N GLY A 157 14.88 19.62 -10.63
CA GLY A 157 13.51 19.80 -10.16
C GLY A 157 12.47 19.38 -11.20
N LEU A 158 12.67 19.77 -12.46
CA LEU A 158 11.80 19.39 -13.57
C LEU A 158 11.81 17.88 -13.83
N LYS A 159 12.98 17.24 -13.88
CA LYS A 159 13.12 15.78 -14.08
C LYS A 159 12.53 14.98 -12.92
N THR A 160 12.67 15.47 -11.69
CA THR A 160 12.03 14.85 -10.52
C THR A 160 10.51 15.00 -10.57
N ALA A 161 9.99 16.17 -10.90
CA ALA A 161 8.56 16.40 -11.06
C ALA A 161 7.98 15.56 -12.21
N PHE A 162 8.70 15.49 -13.34
CA PHE A 162 8.36 14.63 -14.48
C PHE A 162 8.30 13.16 -14.06
N THR A 163 9.30 12.68 -13.30
CA THR A 163 9.34 11.31 -12.78
C THR A 163 8.14 11.00 -11.91
N ILE A 164 7.79 11.88 -10.96
CA ILE A 164 6.62 11.70 -10.08
C ILE A 164 5.33 11.70 -10.89
N LEU A 165 5.18 12.65 -11.83
CA LEU A 165 3.99 12.79 -12.67
C LEU A 165 3.78 11.58 -13.56
N VAL A 166 4.83 11.14 -14.28
CA VAL A 166 4.78 9.96 -15.15
C VAL A 166 4.51 8.71 -14.33
N SER A 167 5.15 8.55 -13.16
CA SER A 167 4.84 7.44 -12.24
C SER A 167 3.37 7.43 -11.85
N PHE A 168 2.83 8.58 -11.44
CA PHE A 168 1.44 8.70 -11.00
C PHE A 168 0.45 8.36 -12.12
N ILE A 169 0.66 8.91 -13.31
CA ILE A 169 -0.20 8.68 -14.48
C ILE A 169 -0.10 7.21 -14.92
N TYR A 170 1.11 6.72 -15.15
CA TYR A 170 1.34 5.38 -15.67
C TYR A 170 0.82 4.31 -14.72
N LEU A 171 1.22 4.36 -13.44
CA LEU A 171 0.75 3.39 -12.45
C LEU A 171 -0.77 3.46 -12.27
N SER A 172 -1.39 4.64 -12.36
CA SER A 172 -2.84 4.77 -12.30
C SER A 172 -3.55 4.13 -13.49
N ILE A 173 -3.09 4.39 -14.71
CA ILE A 173 -3.70 3.86 -15.94
C ILE A 173 -3.53 2.35 -16.01
N ILE A 174 -2.30 1.86 -15.85
CA ILE A 174 -2.01 0.43 -15.95
C ILE A 174 -2.70 -0.36 -14.83
N SER A 175 -2.84 0.24 -13.64
CA SER A 175 -3.65 -0.36 -12.56
C SER A 175 -5.11 -0.57 -12.96
N ILE A 176 -5.72 0.37 -13.70
CA ILE A 176 -7.10 0.24 -14.18
C ILE A 176 -7.18 -0.83 -15.24
N LEU A 177 -6.24 -0.85 -16.20
CA LEU A 177 -6.18 -1.83 -17.29
C LEU A 177 -6.01 -3.26 -16.76
N ILE A 178 -5.07 -3.50 -15.85
CA ILE A 178 -4.76 -4.83 -15.32
C ILE A 178 -5.85 -5.33 -14.36
N SER A 179 -6.41 -4.44 -13.53
CA SER A 179 -7.44 -4.83 -12.56
C SER A 179 -8.79 -5.14 -13.25
N GLY A 180 -9.03 -4.66 -14.47
CA GLY A 180 -10.30 -4.75 -15.17
C GLY A 180 -11.46 -4.00 -14.48
N ASN A 181 -11.22 -3.52 -13.26
CA ASN A 181 -12.15 -2.77 -12.45
C ASN A 181 -12.14 -1.31 -12.87
N ILE A 182 -12.93 -0.98 -13.88
CA ILE A 182 -13.42 0.39 -14.05
C ILE A 182 -14.28 0.65 -12.82
N ARG A 183 -13.72 1.33 -11.80
CA ARG A 183 -14.48 1.79 -10.64
C ARG A 183 -15.67 2.55 -11.20
N LYS A 184 -16.88 1.98 -11.07
CA LYS A 184 -18.11 2.73 -11.34
C LYS A 184 -17.97 4.05 -10.59
N PRO A 185 -18.15 5.21 -11.23
CA PRO A 185 -18.10 6.50 -10.54
C PRO A 185 -19.26 6.50 -9.55
N ARG A 186 -19.00 5.99 -8.34
CA ARG A 186 -19.85 6.21 -7.18
C ARG A 186 -19.90 7.73 -7.05
N LEU A 187 -21.09 8.30 -6.86
CA LEU A 187 -21.32 9.72 -6.53
C LEU A 187 -20.62 10.06 -5.20
N ASN A 188 -19.30 9.99 -5.19
CA ASN A 188 -18.46 10.41 -4.10
C ASN A 188 -18.17 11.89 -4.33
N PRO A 189 -18.23 12.71 -3.27
CA PRO A 189 -17.89 14.12 -3.37
C PRO A 189 -16.47 14.27 -3.94
N LEU A 190 -16.27 15.29 -4.78
CA LEU A 190 -15.00 15.62 -5.44
C LEU A 190 -13.79 15.53 -4.47
N ASN A 191 -14.00 15.95 -3.23
CA ASN A 191 -13.01 15.94 -2.15
C ASN A 191 -12.48 14.53 -1.83
N HIS A 192 -13.30 13.49 -1.96
CA HIS A 192 -12.86 12.12 -1.72
C HIS A 192 -11.94 11.60 -2.84
N LEU A 193 -12.20 11.98 -4.08
CA LEU A 193 -11.32 11.63 -5.20
C LEU A 193 -9.97 12.33 -5.10
N ILE A 194 -9.97 13.62 -4.74
CA ILE A 194 -8.75 14.41 -4.54
C ILE A 194 -7.90 13.81 -3.41
N THR A 195 -8.51 13.49 -2.28
CA THR A 195 -7.79 12.94 -1.11
C THR A 195 -7.19 11.56 -1.39
N GLU A 196 -7.89 10.67 -2.09
CA GLU A 196 -7.34 9.35 -2.45
C GLU A 196 -6.18 9.47 -3.46
N ASN A 197 -6.28 10.39 -4.44
CA ASN A 197 -5.19 10.64 -5.39
C ASN A 197 -3.96 11.28 -4.72
N LEU A 198 -4.16 12.22 -3.79
CA LEU A 198 -3.07 12.81 -3.00
C LEU A 198 -2.34 11.77 -2.14
N LYS A 199 -3.10 10.86 -1.51
CA LYS A 199 -2.50 9.73 -0.76
C LYS A 199 -1.68 8.82 -1.68
N PHE A 200 -2.19 8.53 -2.87
CA PHE A 200 -1.46 7.70 -3.83
C PHE A 200 -0.16 8.38 -4.28
N LEU A 201 -0.21 9.68 -4.60
CA LEU A 201 0.97 10.47 -4.94
C LEU A 201 2.00 10.46 -3.79
N ALA A 202 1.55 10.66 -2.55
CA ALA A 202 2.41 10.57 -1.37
C ALA A 202 3.11 9.20 -1.26
N CYS A 203 2.38 8.10 -1.52
CA CYS A 203 2.97 6.75 -1.51
C CYS A 203 4.01 6.55 -2.62
N ILE A 204 3.80 7.12 -3.81
CA ILE A 204 4.77 7.08 -4.91
C ILE A 204 6.06 7.79 -4.49
N VAL A 205 5.95 9.01 -3.96
CA VAL A 205 7.11 9.79 -3.51
C VAL A 205 7.94 9.03 -2.47
N VAL A 206 7.27 8.41 -1.49
CA VAL A 206 7.94 7.58 -0.48
C VAL A 206 8.59 6.35 -1.11
N SER A 207 7.95 5.74 -2.11
CA SER A 207 8.48 4.56 -2.80
C SER A 207 9.71 4.84 -3.67
N LEU A 208 9.92 6.10 -4.06
CA LEU A 208 11.10 6.54 -4.81
C LEU A 208 12.32 6.78 -3.91
N LEU A 209 12.16 6.84 -2.58
CA LEU A 209 13.26 7.10 -1.65
C LEU A 209 14.48 6.15 -1.81
N PRO A 210 14.31 4.83 -2.04
CA PRO A 210 15.45 3.93 -2.24
C PRO A 210 16.33 4.31 -3.44
N MET A 211 15.82 5.05 -4.44
CA MET A 211 16.62 5.61 -5.54
C MET A 211 17.74 6.53 -5.03
N GLY A 212 17.61 7.06 -3.81
CA GLY A 212 18.64 7.85 -3.13
C GLY A 212 19.85 7.05 -2.64
N LEU A 213 19.83 5.71 -2.63
CA LEU A 213 20.93 4.88 -2.11
C LEU A 213 22.24 5.11 -2.88
N LEU A 214 22.19 5.09 -4.21
CA LEU A 214 23.38 5.32 -5.03
C LEU A 214 23.98 6.72 -4.85
N PRO A 215 23.22 7.84 -5.03
CA PRO A 215 23.76 9.18 -4.80
C PRO A 215 24.19 9.39 -3.34
N GLY A 216 23.50 8.80 -2.37
CA GLY A 216 23.90 8.83 -0.97
C GLY A 216 25.27 8.19 -0.74
N LEU A 217 25.51 7.01 -1.31
CA LEU A 217 26.81 6.34 -1.21
C LEU A 217 27.92 7.10 -1.96
N TYR A 218 27.63 7.70 -3.12
CA TYR A 218 28.57 8.61 -3.79
C TYR A 218 28.93 9.83 -2.93
N SER A 219 27.95 10.35 -2.18
CA SER A 219 28.17 11.49 -1.29
C SER A 219 29.10 11.10 -0.14
N VAL A 220 28.88 9.92 0.46
CA VAL A 220 29.75 9.34 1.50
C VAL A 220 31.17 9.09 0.95
N ASP A 221 31.28 8.44 -0.21
CA ASP A 221 32.58 8.16 -0.86
C ASP A 221 33.39 9.44 -1.10
N ARG A 222 32.72 10.52 -1.55
CA ARG A 222 33.34 11.82 -1.77
C ARG A 222 33.79 12.48 -0.47
N VAL A 223 32.99 12.42 0.59
CA VAL A 223 33.30 13.04 1.89
C VAL A 223 34.47 12.34 2.59
N PHE A 224 34.47 11.00 2.58
CA PHE A 224 35.49 10.21 3.28
C PHE A 224 36.66 9.79 2.38
N ARG A 225 36.62 10.11 1.08
CA ARG A 225 37.65 9.78 0.08
C ARG A 225 37.99 8.28 0.05
N LEU A 226 36.96 7.43 0.12
CA LEU A 226 37.12 5.98 0.24
C LEU A 226 37.52 5.32 -1.10
N GLY A 227 37.24 5.97 -2.23
CA GLY A 227 37.57 5.45 -3.56
C GLY A 227 36.72 4.24 -3.97
N MET A 228 35.57 4.02 -3.34
CA MET A 228 34.71 2.84 -3.56
C MET A 228 34.23 2.73 -5.01
N PHE A 229 34.08 3.86 -5.69
CA PHE A 229 33.61 3.92 -7.08
C PHE A 229 34.72 4.19 -8.09
N SER A 230 35.99 4.06 -7.69
CA SER A 230 37.14 4.24 -8.57
C SER A 230 37.59 2.91 -9.22
N GLY A 231 38.03 2.98 -10.48
CA GLY A 231 38.52 1.82 -11.24
C GLY A 231 37.43 0.85 -11.73
N ALA A 232 37.84 -0.29 -12.28
CA ALA A 232 36.93 -1.28 -12.87
C ALA A 232 35.95 -1.89 -11.86
N TYR A 233 36.41 -2.17 -10.63
CA TYR A 233 35.56 -2.67 -9.54
C TYR A 233 34.50 -1.65 -9.10
N GLY A 234 34.81 -0.35 -9.19
CA GLY A 234 33.87 0.71 -8.85
C GLY A 234 32.65 0.77 -9.78
N ILE A 235 32.82 0.40 -11.06
CA ILE A 235 31.72 0.34 -12.03
C ILE A 235 30.74 -0.78 -11.64
N PHE A 236 31.24 -1.98 -11.34
CA PHE A 236 30.41 -3.10 -10.89
C PHE A 236 29.69 -2.79 -9.57
N ALA A 237 30.37 -2.15 -8.62
CA ALA A 237 29.77 -1.75 -7.35
C ALA A 237 28.63 -0.75 -7.56
N ARG A 238 28.84 0.28 -8.40
CA ARG A 238 27.81 1.26 -8.77
C ARG A 238 26.58 0.60 -9.36
N ASP A 239 26.77 -0.26 -10.36
CA ASP A 239 25.65 -0.90 -11.07
C ASP A 239 24.89 -1.87 -10.14
N THR A 240 25.61 -2.60 -9.27
CA THR A 240 25.01 -3.46 -8.26
C THR A 240 24.14 -2.66 -7.29
N ILE A 241 24.66 -1.55 -6.77
CA ILE A 241 23.91 -0.67 -5.86
C ILE A 241 22.68 -0.08 -6.56
N LEU A 242 22.80 0.31 -7.84
CA LEU A 242 21.67 0.81 -8.61
C LEU A 242 20.58 -0.26 -8.77
N ILE A 243 20.96 -1.49 -9.11
CA ILE A 243 20.01 -2.61 -9.26
C ILE A 243 19.32 -2.91 -7.93
N ILE A 244 20.05 -2.92 -6.82
CA ILE A 244 19.48 -3.12 -5.48
C ILE A 244 18.48 -2.00 -5.16
N SER A 245 18.87 -0.76 -5.41
CA SER A 245 18.04 0.43 -5.20
C SER A 245 16.74 0.37 -6.01
N GLN A 246 16.84 0.07 -7.31
CA GLN A 246 15.70 -0.12 -8.20
C GLN A 246 14.79 -1.26 -7.74
N THR A 247 15.37 -2.38 -7.32
CA THR A 247 14.62 -3.56 -6.83
C THR A 247 13.79 -3.20 -5.60
N ILE A 248 14.39 -2.51 -4.62
CA ILE A 248 13.66 -2.04 -3.43
C ILE A 248 12.55 -1.06 -3.83
N THR A 249 12.81 -0.15 -4.76
CA THR A 249 11.79 0.78 -5.26
C THR A 249 10.63 0.06 -5.96
N VAL A 250 10.87 -0.97 -6.78
CA VAL A 250 9.79 -1.76 -7.41
C VAL A 250 8.92 -2.44 -6.36
N PHE A 251 9.53 -3.00 -5.30
CA PHE A 251 8.80 -3.60 -4.20
C PHE A 251 7.96 -2.58 -3.42
N MET A 252 8.51 -1.39 -3.16
CA MET A 252 7.76 -0.30 -2.51
C MET A 252 6.61 0.21 -3.39
N LEU A 253 6.84 0.39 -4.70
CA LEU A 253 5.79 0.75 -5.66
C LEU A 253 4.69 -0.30 -5.74
N THR A 254 5.06 -1.58 -5.66
CA THR A 254 4.09 -2.69 -5.60
C THR A 254 3.18 -2.55 -4.39
N ALA A 255 3.76 -2.29 -3.20
CA ALA A 255 2.97 -2.08 -1.99
C ALA A 255 2.08 -0.82 -2.09
N ALA A 256 2.61 0.28 -2.62
CA ALA A 256 1.86 1.52 -2.84
C ALA A 256 0.66 1.32 -3.78
N VAL A 257 0.84 0.59 -4.88
CA VAL A 257 -0.23 0.28 -5.85
C VAL A 257 -1.24 -0.70 -5.25
N ALA A 258 -0.79 -1.79 -4.63
CA ALA A 258 -1.65 -2.80 -4.02
C ALA A 258 -2.60 -2.16 -3.01
N TYR A 259 -2.05 -1.31 -2.13
CA TYR A 259 -2.81 -0.67 -1.08
C TYR A 259 -3.74 0.43 -1.61
N SER A 260 -3.23 1.35 -2.44
CA SER A 260 -4.00 2.52 -2.88
C SER A 260 -5.09 2.16 -3.90
N LYS A 261 -4.79 1.24 -4.81
CA LYS A 261 -5.75 0.77 -5.81
C LYS A 261 -6.58 -0.42 -5.32
N LYS A 262 -6.34 -0.89 -4.08
CA LYS A 262 -7.04 -2.01 -3.43
C LYS A 262 -7.06 -3.26 -4.29
N MET A 263 -5.92 -3.59 -4.88
CA MET A 263 -5.76 -4.75 -5.76
C MET A 263 -4.86 -5.80 -5.12
N ARG A 264 -4.94 -7.04 -5.63
CA ARG A 264 -4.06 -8.13 -5.17
C ARG A 264 -2.60 -7.75 -5.44
N TRP A 265 -1.70 -8.08 -4.50
CA TRP A 265 -0.28 -7.77 -4.60
C TRP A 265 0.37 -8.32 -5.88
N GLN A 266 -0.11 -9.46 -6.40
CA GLN A 266 0.36 -10.05 -7.65
C GLN A 266 0.09 -9.16 -8.88
N LEU A 267 -1.10 -8.54 -8.92
CA LEU A 267 -1.46 -7.60 -9.98
C LEU A 267 -0.70 -6.28 -9.82
N ALA A 268 -0.55 -5.81 -8.58
CA ALA A 268 0.24 -4.62 -8.29
C ALA A 268 1.72 -4.81 -8.64
N LEU A 269 2.26 -6.02 -8.46
CA LEU A 269 3.62 -6.37 -8.84
C LEU A 269 3.77 -6.33 -10.35
N ALA A 270 2.79 -6.86 -11.10
CA ALA A 270 2.77 -6.74 -12.56
C ALA A 270 2.74 -5.27 -13.01
N VAL A 271 1.93 -4.42 -12.35
CA VAL A 271 1.91 -2.96 -12.61
C VAL A 271 3.29 -2.35 -12.33
N ALA A 272 3.91 -2.63 -11.18
CA ALA A 272 5.21 -2.07 -10.83
C ALA A 272 6.33 -2.55 -11.77
N PHE A 273 6.34 -3.83 -12.16
CA PHE A 273 7.28 -4.35 -13.15
C PHE A 273 7.06 -3.73 -14.53
N SER A 274 5.82 -3.52 -14.96
CA SER A 274 5.57 -2.83 -16.24
C SER A 274 6.16 -1.41 -16.23
N TYR A 275 6.09 -0.71 -15.10
CA TYR A 275 6.71 0.60 -14.93
C TYR A 275 8.24 0.51 -14.91
N PHE A 276 8.81 -0.52 -14.29
CA PHE A 276 10.25 -0.80 -14.36
C PHE A 276 10.72 -1.04 -15.80
N TYR A 277 10.01 -1.85 -16.57
CA TYR A 277 10.32 -2.08 -17.99
C TYR A 277 10.17 -0.81 -18.84
N LEU A 278 9.13 0.00 -18.58
CA LEU A 278 9.00 1.31 -19.20
C LEU A 278 10.23 2.18 -18.89
N SER A 279 10.64 2.24 -17.62
CA SER A 279 11.80 3.01 -17.20
C SER A 279 13.09 2.51 -17.85
N TYR A 280 13.27 1.20 -17.96
CA TYR A 280 14.45 0.62 -18.59
C TYR A 280 14.45 0.87 -20.10
N GLY A 281 13.32 0.69 -20.78
CA GLY A 281 13.15 1.03 -22.19
C GLY A 281 13.41 2.50 -22.48
N ALA A 282 12.87 3.41 -21.67
CA ALA A 282 13.12 4.84 -21.79
C ALA A 282 14.59 5.21 -21.59
N SER A 283 15.32 4.47 -20.74
CA SER A 283 16.74 4.74 -20.48
C SER A 283 17.62 4.60 -21.73
N TYR A 284 17.24 3.76 -22.70
CA TYR A 284 17.95 3.63 -23.98
C TYR A 284 17.87 4.89 -24.85
N PHE A 285 16.81 5.69 -24.70
CA PHE A 285 16.60 6.92 -25.46
C PHE A 285 17.12 8.17 -24.73
N ILE A 286 17.45 8.04 -23.44
CA ILE A 286 17.88 9.14 -22.56
C ILE A 286 19.41 9.14 -22.37
N ARG A 287 20.10 8.09 -22.84
CA ARG A 287 21.57 8.02 -22.87
C ARG A 287 22.17 8.90 -23.96
#